data_AF-A0A844IUM2-F1
#
_entry.id   AF-A0A844IUM2-F1
#
_cell.length_a   1.000
_cell.length_b   1.000
_cell.length_c   1.000
_cell.angle_alpha   90.00
_cell.angle_beta   90.00
_cell.angle_gamma   90.00
#
_symmetry.space_group_name_H-M   'P 1'
#
loop_
_entity.id
_entity.type
_entity.pdbx_description
1 polymer ?
#
loop_
_entity_poly.entity_id
_entity_poly.type
_entity_poly.pdbx_seq_one_letter_code
_entity_poly.pdbx_strand_id
1 'polypeptide(L)'
;MFIFWFFLSSELMDIVNTNEVGIIEQKLNLCCKLFQGCYVLFEYAGSCSVDFYGSNTRPWMALFHKGFSGKWSSDYQLIPRLVDHIIKSHYPEELKTSQKAFKQAFIESQKNHYGIAKRLIPSNGSLSKEFKDALSSSEITKEQRTLYDYFFLVKRSSQPEYPLFLSLSDRIKAIILDLTLNGLHPEILSDADDSQWREKQISKYQEETPQDILFKTATALYFAKYSAQLIPIEN
;
A
#
# COMPACT_ATOMS: atom_id res chain seq x y z
N MET A 1 4.12 -4.04 -3.81
CA MET A 1 3.60 -2.66 -3.68
C MET A 1 2.69 -2.26 -4.82
N PHE A 2 3.22 -2.00 -6.02
CA PHE A 2 2.48 -1.39 -7.13
C PHE A 2 1.18 -2.09 -7.50
N ILE A 3 1.19 -3.42 -7.40
CA ILE A 3 0.03 -4.22 -7.77
C ILE A 3 -1.15 -4.01 -6.80
N PHE A 4 -0.91 -3.78 -5.50
CA PHE A 4 -1.99 -3.45 -4.57
C PHE A 4 -2.58 -2.07 -4.86
N TRP A 5 -1.76 -1.08 -5.23
CA TRP A 5 -2.26 0.22 -5.65
C TRP A 5 -3.08 0.13 -6.95
N PHE A 6 -2.66 -0.71 -7.90
CA PHE A 6 -3.45 -0.98 -9.10
C PHE A 6 -4.85 -1.49 -8.74
N PHE A 7 -4.94 -2.58 -7.96
CA PHE A 7 -6.24 -3.12 -7.55
C PHE A 7 -7.04 -2.13 -6.71
N LEU A 8 -6.40 -1.46 -5.75
CA LEU A 8 -7.04 -0.45 -4.92
C LEU A 8 -7.63 0.69 -5.77
N SER A 9 -6.88 1.22 -6.75
CA SER A 9 -7.38 2.27 -7.64
C SER A 9 -8.59 1.83 -8.46
N SER A 10 -8.60 0.57 -8.93
CA SER A 10 -9.74 -0.03 -9.63
C SER A 10 -10.98 -0.10 -8.73
N GLU A 11 -10.84 -0.65 -7.52
CA GLU A 11 -11.98 -0.80 -6.60
C GLU A 11 -12.51 0.56 -6.12
N LEU A 12 -11.63 1.54 -5.90
CA LEU A 12 -12.02 2.90 -5.57
C LEU A 12 -12.78 3.58 -6.71
N MET A 13 -12.36 3.39 -7.96
CA MET A 13 -13.10 3.90 -9.12
C MET A 13 -14.49 3.28 -9.22
N ASP A 14 -14.61 1.98 -9.00
CA ASP A 14 -15.90 1.30 -9.01
C ASP A 14 -16.84 1.81 -7.92
N ILE A 15 -16.32 2.05 -6.70
CA ILE A 15 -17.11 2.66 -5.60
C ILE A 15 -17.68 4.03 -6.02
N VAL A 16 -16.88 4.85 -6.71
CA VAL A 16 -17.29 6.20 -7.15
C VAL A 16 -18.30 6.13 -8.31
N ASN A 17 -18.27 5.06 -9.11
CA ASN A 17 -19.08 4.92 -10.32
C ASN A 17 -20.36 4.10 -10.11
N THR A 18 -20.59 3.53 -8.93
CA THR A 18 -21.79 2.75 -8.62
C THR A 18 -22.64 3.41 -7.54
N ASN A 19 -23.95 3.12 -7.57
CA ASN A 19 -24.90 3.50 -6.51
C ASN A 19 -25.43 2.28 -5.74
N GLU A 20 -24.97 1.07 -6.08
CA GLU A 20 -25.44 -0.16 -5.45
C GLU A 20 -24.81 -0.34 -4.06
N VAL A 21 -25.63 -0.14 -3.02
CA VAL A 21 -25.19 -0.15 -1.61
C VAL A 21 -24.41 -1.41 -1.25
N GLY A 22 -24.90 -2.60 -1.62
CA GLY A 22 -24.22 -3.86 -1.33
C GLY A 22 -22.84 -3.97 -2.00
N ILE A 23 -22.70 -3.47 -3.23
CA ILE A 23 -21.40 -3.46 -3.94
C ILE A 23 -20.45 -2.47 -3.27
N ILE A 24 -20.93 -1.27 -2.91
CA ILE A 24 -20.12 -0.26 -2.24
C ILE A 24 -19.56 -0.80 -0.92
N GLU A 25 -20.41 -1.41 -0.10
CA GLU A 25 -19.98 -2.01 1.17
C GLU A 25 -18.89 -3.07 0.98
N GLN A 26 -19.11 -4.01 0.05
CA GLN A 26 -18.13 -5.06 -0.25
C GLN A 26 -16.79 -4.48 -0.70
N LYS A 27 -16.81 -3.47 -1.57
CA LYS A 27 -15.59 -2.81 -2.07
C LYS A 27 -14.90 -1.96 -1.01
N LEU A 28 -15.63 -1.28 -0.13
CA LEU A 28 -15.06 -0.57 1.01
C LEU A 28 -14.30 -1.55 1.92
N ASN A 29 -14.91 -2.69 2.23
CA ASN A 29 -14.30 -3.75 3.04
C ASN A 29 -13.06 -4.36 2.36
N LEU A 30 -13.10 -4.56 1.05
CA LEU A 30 -11.92 -5.00 0.29
C LEU A 30 -10.80 -3.95 0.33
N CYS A 31 -11.14 -2.67 0.15
CA CYS A 31 -10.16 -1.58 0.22
C CYS A 31 -9.51 -1.49 1.61
N CYS A 32 -10.25 -1.72 2.70
CA CYS A 32 -9.67 -1.84 4.05
C CYS A 32 -8.56 -2.89 4.09
N LYS A 33 -8.84 -4.10 3.58
CA LYS A 33 -7.85 -5.19 3.53
C LYS A 33 -6.68 -4.87 2.62
N LEU A 34 -6.90 -4.17 1.50
CA LEU A 34 -5.82 -3.71 0.62
C LEU A 34 -4.94 -2.66 1.30
N PHE A 35 -5.51 -1.74 2.08
CA PHE A 35 -4.74 -0.78 2.88
C PHE A 35 -3.92 -1.44 3.99
N GLN A 36 -4.49 -2.44 4.67
CA GLN A 36 -3.79 -3.26 5.65
C GLN A 36 -2.66 -4.07 5.00
N GLY A 37 -2.91 -4.65 3.83
CA GLY A 37 -1.87 -5.34 3.05
C GLY A 37 -0.76 -4.38 2.60
N CYS A 38 -1.10 -3.19 2.10
CA CYS A 38 -0.12 -2.15 1.76
C CYS A 38 0.73 -1.78 2.97
N TYR A 39 0.07 -1.62 4.13
CA TYR A 39 0.72 -1.35 5.41
C TYR A 39 1.82 -2.39 5.72
N VAL A 40 1.52 -3.69 5.66
CA VAL A 40 2.52 -4.76 5.90
C VAL A 40 3.62 -4.74 4.84
N LEU A 41 3.27 -4.56 3.57
CA LEU A 41 4.26 -4.49 2.50
C LEU A 41 5.22 -3.29 2.66
N PHE A 42 4.76 -2.17 3.24
CA PHE A 42 5.64 -1.02 3.50
C PHE A 42 6.64 -1.39 4.59
N GLU A 43 6.20 -2.05 5.66
CA GLU A 43 7.10 -2.48 6.73
C GLU A 43 8.09 -3.52 6.25
N TYR A 44 7.64 -4.48 5.44
CA TYR A 44 8.49 -5.48 4.83
C TYR A 44 9.56 -4.85 3.94
N ALA A 45 9.16 -3.96 3.01
CA ALA A 45 10.09 -3.27 2.13
C ALA A 45 11.01 -2.28 2.87
N GLY A 46 10.52 -1.74 3.99
CA GLY A 46 11.25 -0.82 4.85
C GLY A 46 11.92 -1.50 6.04
N SER A 47 12.13 -2.82 6.01
CA SER A 47 12.73 -3.59 7.12
C SER A 47 14.25 -3.49 7.20
N CYS A 48 14.91 -2.92 6.18
CA CYS A 48 16.36 -2.72 6.17
C CYS A 48 16.83 -1.77 7.28
N SER A 49 18.13 -1.84 7.62
CA SER A 49 18.74 -0.88 8.54
C SER A 49 18.76 0.54 7.96
N VAL A 50 18.79 1.54 8.86
CA VAL A 50 18.98 2.95 8.47
C VAL A 50 20.28 3.12 7.68
N ASP A 51 21.37 2.49 8.14
CA ASP A 51 22.67 2.52 7.46
C ASP A 51 22.62 1.94 6.05
N PHE A 52 21.96 0.79 5.87
CA PHE A 52 21.83 0.17 4.55
C PHE A 52 21.01 1.06 3.61
N TYR A 53 19.89 1.59 4.11
CA TYR A 53 19.05 2.51 3.33
C TYR A 53 19.80 3.79 2.94
N GLY A 54 20.51 4.40 3.89
CA GLY A 54 21.26 5.64 3.71
C GLY A 54 22.48 5.50 2.80
N SER A 55 23.15 4.36 2.83
CA SER A 55 24.40 4.12 2.07
C SER A 55 24.16 3.46 0.72
N ASN A 56 23.06 2.72 0.54
CA ASN A 56 22.77 1.99 -0.69
C ASN A 56 21.50 2.52 -1.36
N THR A 57 20.34 2.32 -0.75
CA THR A 57 19.05 2.59 -1.41
C THR A 57 18.87 4.05 -1.81
N ARG A 58 19.13 4.99 -0.89
CA ARG A 58 18.91 6.41 -1.12
C ARG A 58 19.88 7.02 -2.15
N PRO A 59 21.20 6.73 -2.12
CA PRO A 59 22.12 7.18 -3.17
C PRO A 59 21.68 6.69 -4.56
N TRP A 60 21.28 5.42 -4.67
CA TRP A 60 20.75 4.88 -5.92
C TRP A 60 19.50 5.64 -6.40
N MET A 61 18.52 5.90 -5.54
CA MET A 61 17.35 6.71 -5.90
C MET A 61 17.74 8.14 -6.34
N ALA A 62 18.69 8.76 -5.65
CA ALA A 62 19.15 10.11 -5.93
C ALA A 62 19.90 10.23 -7.29
N LEU A 63 20.54 9.14 -7.75
CA LEU A 63 21.15 9.07 -9.09
C LEU A 63 20.09 9.16 -10.21
N PHE A 64 18.89 8.61 -10.00
CA PHE A 64 17.79 8.75 -10.95
C PHE A 64 17.18 10.16 -10.87
N HIS A 65 16.86 10.64 -9.66
CA HIS A 65 16.40 12.01 -9.45
C HIS A 65 16.45 12.41 -7.97
N LYS A 66 16.91 13.64 -7.68
CA LYS A 66 17.01 14.16 -6.30
C LYS A 66 15.69 14.16 -5.52
N GLY A 67 14.58 14.43 -6.21
CA GLY A 67 13.22 14.41 -5.68
C GLY A 67 12.44 13.11 -5.89
N PHE A 68 13.12 11.98 -6.17
CA PHE A 68 12.46 10.71 -6.43
C PHE A 68 11.48 10.35 -5.30
N SER A 69 10.24 10.02 -5.66
CA SER A 69 9.16 9.82 -4.69
C SER A 69 8.22 8.69 -5.09
N GLY A 70 7.70 7.98 -4.09
CA GLY A 70 6.60 7.02 -4.25
C GLY A 70 5.36 7.61 -4.93
N LYS A 71 5.13 8.92 -4.78
CA LYS A 71 4.00 9.63 -5.40
C LYS A 71 4.04 9.57 -6.93
N TRP A 72 5.21 9.38 -7.53
CA TRP A 72 5.37 9.34 -8.97
C TRP A 72 4.79 8.07 -9.62
N SER A 73 4.44 7.07 -8.82
CA SER A 73 3.73 5.88 -9.32
C SER A 73 2.41 6.27 -9.99
N SER A 74 2.21 5.84 -11.23
CA SER A 74 0.94 6.01 -11.94
C SER A 74 -0.23 5.35 -11.18
N ASP A 75 0.05 4.24 -10.49
CA ASP A 75 -0.96 3.44 -9.77
C ASP A 75 -1.41 4.12 -8.47
N TYR A 76 -0.62 5.06 -7.93
CA TYR A 76 -0.95 5.79 -6.71
C TYR A 76 -1.70 7.10 -6.97
N GLN A 77 -1.55 7.72 -8.15
CA GLN A 77 -1.97 9.11 -8.37
C GLN A 77 -3.46 9.36 -8.12
N LEU A 78 -4.31 8.40 -8.49
CA LEU A 78 -5.75 8.53 -8.33
C LEU A 78 -6.21 8.29 -6.90
N ILE A 79 -5.46 7.52 -6.11
CA ILE A 79 -5.89 7.03 -4.79
C ILE A 79 -6.24 8.19 -3.85
N PRO A 80 -5.40 9.22 -3.63
CA PRO A 80 -5.73 10.31 -2.70
C PRO A 80 -7.03 11.04 -3.06
N ARG A 81 -7.26 11.29 -4.35
CA ARG A 81 -8.46 11.99 -4.83
C ARG A 81 -9.71 11.13 -4.66
N LEU A 82 -9.65 9.84 -5.01
CA LEU A 82 -10.78 8.93 -4.88
C LEU A 82 -11.13 8.68 -3.42
N VAL A 83 -10.12 8.51 -2.55
CA VAL A 83 -10.30 8.38 -1.10
C VAL A 83 -10.96 9.64 -0.52
N ASP A 84 -10.48 10.83 -0.89
CA ASP A 84 -11.07 12.10 -0.44
C ASP A 84 -12.53 12.24 -0.88
N HIS A 85 -12.85 11.87 -2.12
CA HIS A 85 -14.22 11.83 -2.62
C HIS A 85 -15.08 10.89 -1.77
N ILE A 86 -14.68 9.62 -1.60
CA ILE A 86 -15.43 8.63 -0.82
C ILE A 86 -15.64 9.07 0.62
N ILE A 87 -14.65 9.69 1.26
CA ILE A 87 -14.76 10.17 2.65
C ILE A 87 -15.74 11.34 2.78
N LYS A 88 -15.82 12.20 1.76
CA LYS A 88 -16.71 13.39 1.74
C LYS A 88 -18.11 13.09 1.21
N SER A 89 -18.30 11.96 0.54
CA SER A 89 -19.58 11.53 0.01
C SER A 89 -20.60 11.25 1.12
N HIS A 90 -21.85 11.62 0.84
CA HIS A 90 -22.99 11.36 1.72
C HIS A 90 -23.61 10.01 1.34
N TYR A 91 -23.13 8.94 1.96
CA TYR A 91 -23.71 7.61 1.78
C TYR A 91 -24.91 7.36 2.71
N PRO A 92 -25.83 6.44 2.36
CA PRO A 92 -26.88 5.94 3.25
C PRO A 92 -26.34 5.48 4.61
N GLU A 93 -27.21 5.47 5.64
CA GLU A 93 -26.84 5.11 7.02
C GLU A 93 -26.19 3.72 7.11
N GLU A 94 -26.65 2.75 6.29
CA GLU A 94 -26.10 1.39 6.26
C GLU A 94 -24.60 1.35 5.94
N LEU A 95 -24.10 2.31 5.15
CA LEU A 95 -22.71 2.37 4.72
C LEU A 95 -21.80 3.15 5.66
N LYS A 96 -22.34 3.91 6.63
CA LYS A 96 -21.52 4.81 7.46
C LYS A 96 -20.48 4.07 8.28
N THR A 97 -20.81 2.87 8.77
CA THR A 97 -19.86 2.04 9.52
C THR A 97 -18.69 1.62 8.63
N SER A 98 -18.98 1.11 7.44
CA SER A 98 -17.99 0.68 6.44
C SER A 98 -17.15 1.86 5.91
N GLN A 99 -17.77 3.02 5.69
CA GLN A 99 -17.07 4.26 5.31
C GLN A 99 -16.11 4.74 6.42
N LYS A 100 -16.53 4.68 7.69
CA LYS A 100 -15.69 5.03 8.83
C LYS A 100 -14.50 4.08 8.97
N ALA A 101 -14.72 2.77 8.83
CA ALA A 101 -13.67 1.77 8.85
C ALA A 101 -12.66 1.99 7.71
N PHE A 102 -13.15 2.25 6.50
CA PHE A 102 -12.34 2.60 5.34
C PHE A 102 -11.44 3.81 5.58
N LYS A 103 -12.02 4.91 6.10
CA LYS A 103 -11.27 6.12 6.45
C LYS A 103 -10.17 5.82 7.46
N GLN A 104 -10.48 5.03 8.49
CA GLN A 104 -9.52 4.67 9.52
C GLN A 104 -8.36 3.83 8.93
N ALA A 105 -8.67 2.82 8.11
CA ALA A 105 -7.68 1.98 7.45
C ALA A 105 -6.73 2.80 6.55
N PHE A 106 -7.26 3.75 5.79
CA PHE A 106 -6.45 4.68 4.99
C PHE A 106 -5.51 5.52 5.88
N ILE A 107 -6.03 6.14 6.94
CA ILE A 107 -5.24 6.96 7.87
C ILE A 107 -4.12 6.14 8.51
N GLU A 108 -4.40 4.91 8.92
CA GLU A 108 -3.41 4.00 9.49
C GLU A 108 -2.33 3.62 8.49
N SER A 109 -2.72 3.30 7.25
CA SER A 109 -1.76 3.00 6.17
C SER A 109 -0.82 4.18 5.91
N GLN A 110 -1.36 5.41 5.85
CA GLN A 110 -0.57 6.63 5.66
C GLN A 110 0.35 6.93 6.85
N LYS A 111 -0.16 6.80 8.09
CA LYS A 111 0.65 6.99 9.30
C LYS A 111 1.80 6.00 9.35
N ASN A 112 1.57 4.76 8.94
CA ASN A 112 2.63 3.76 8.91
C ASN A 112 3.69 4.06 7.86
N HIS A 113 3.27 4.37 6.63
CA HIS A 113 4.20 4.74 5.56
C HIS A 113 5.08 5.92 5.98
N TYR A 114 4.48 6.93 6.64
CA TYR A 114 5.21 8.06 7.21
C TYR A 114 6.16 7.65 8.34
N GLY A 115 5.73 6.74 9.23
CA GLY A 115 6.56 6.21 10.30
C GLY A 115 7.83 5.54 9.79
N ILE A 116 7.70 4.70 8.75
CA ILE A 116 8.83 4.04 8.09
C ILE A 116 9.76 5.07 7.42
N ALA A 117 9.20 6.04 6.71
CA ALA A 117 9.99 7.08 6.06
C ALA A 117 10.77 7.92 7.09
N LYS A 118 10.14 8.27 8.22
CA LYS A 118 10.79 9.00 9.32
C LYS A 118 11.93 8.20 9.94
N ARG A 119 11.75 6.88 10.09
CA ARG A 119 12.77 5.96 10.61
C ARG A 119 13.99 5.88 9.69
N LEU A 120 13.76 5.64 8.40
CA LEU A 120 14.82 5.44 7.40
C LEU A 120 15.55 6.73 6.99
N ILE A 121 14.96 7.90 7.25
CA ILE A 121 15.54 9.20 6.92
C ILE A 121 15.50 10.11 8.17
N PRO A 122 16.36 9.86 9.16
CA PRO A 122 16.46 10.68 10.36
C PRO A 122 17.26 11.96 10.04
N SER A 123 16.62 12.95 9.41
CA SER A 123 17.22 14.29 9.24
C SER A 123 16.35 15.37 9.88
N ASN A 124 16.99 16.20 10.72
CA ASN A 124 16.44 17.24 11.61
C ASN A 124 15.87 18.49 10.91
N GLY A 125 15.19 18.30 9.79
CA GLY A 125 14.50 19.35 9.06
C GLY A 125 13.21 18.76 8.53
N SER A 126 12.12 18.96 9.29
CA SER A 126 10.72 18.70 8.93
C SER A 126 10.56 18.09 7.53
N LEU A 127 10.62 16.75 7.43
CA LEU A 127 10.11 16.01 6.27
C LEU A 127 8.72 16.54 5.90
N SER A 128 7.93 16.97 6.88
CA SER A 128 6.67 17.69 6.72
C SER A 128 6.72 19.02 5.95
N LYS A 129 7.88 19.62 5.64
CA LYS A 129 8.01 20.87 4.85
C LYS A 129 8.30 20.53 3.39
N GLU A 130 9.31 19.70 3.11
CA GLU A 130 9.54 19.16 1.77
C GLU A 130 8.37 18.30 1.29
N PHE A 131 7.68 17.61 2.19
CA PHE A 131 6.47 16.85 1.86
C PHE A 131 5.23 17.74 1.75
N LYS A 132 5.15 18.89 2.45
CA LYS A 132 4.12 19.92 2.22
C LYS A 132 4.34 20.63 0.88
N ASP A 133 5.59 20.86 0.50
CA ASP A 133 5.94 21.40 -0.81
C ASP A 133 5.76 20.34 -1.92
N ALA A 134 5.95 19.05 -1.62
CA ALA A 134 5.54 17.96 -2.50
C ALA A 134 4.03 17.60 -2.43
N LEU A 135 3.29 18.21 -1.50
CA LEU A 135 1.82 18.29 -1.50
C LEU A 135 1.37 19.59 -2.17
N SER A 136 2.29 20.52 -2.47
CA SER A 136 2.00 21.60 -3.39
C SER A 136 1.72 20.99 -4.75
N SER A 137 0.72 21.57 -5.39
CA SER A 137 0.00 21.12 -6.57
C SER A 137 0.83 21.09 -7.86
N SER A 138 2.13 20.83 -7.81
CA SER A 138 2.88 20.53 -9.03
C SER A 138 2.37 19.19 -9.58
N GLU A 139 1.68 19.23 -10.71
CA GLU A 139 1.29 18.02 -11.42
C GLU A 139 2.52 17.14 -11.64
N ILE A 140 2.42 15.87 -11.24
CA ILE A 140 3.49 14.90 -11.49
C ILE A 140 3.61 14.75 -13.00
N THR A 141 4.79 14.98 -13.54
CA THR A 141 5.01 14.97 -14.98
C THR A 141 5.04 13.55 -15.55
N LYS A 142 4.90 13.42 -16.87
CA LYS A 142 5.00 12.12 -17.56
C LYS A 142 6.40 11.53 -17.41
N GLU A 143 7.42 12.37 -17.39
CA GLU A 143 8.82 12.01 -17.23
C GLU A 143 9.07 11.43 -15.84
N GLN A 144 8.52 12.04 -14.78
CA GLN A 144 8.60 11.51 -13.42
C GLN A 144 7.95 10.12 -13.29
N ARG A 145 6.77 9.92 -13.91
CA ARG A 145 6.13 8.59 -13.96
C ARG A 145 7.00 7.57 -14.69
N THR A 146 7.58 7.98 -15.81
CA THR A 146 8.42 7.12 -16.63
C THR A 146 9.70 6.72 -15.89
N LEU A 147 10.35 7.68 -15.21
CA LEU A 147 11.52 7.43 -14.35
C LEU A 147 11.17 6.48 -13.20
N TYR A 148 9.99 6.63 -12.61
CA TYR A 148 9.51 5.74 -11.56
C TYR A 148 9.39 4.29 -12.05
N ASP A 149 8.74 4.10 -13.21
CA ASP A 149 8.59 2.78 -13.81
C ASP A 149 9.96 2.18 -14.17
N TYR A 150 10.89 2.98 -14.72
CA TYR A 150 12.26 2.52 -15.01
C TYR A 150 13.02 2.09 -13.76
N PHE A 151 12.96 2.86 -12.67
CA PHE A 151 13.64 2.53 -11.43
C PHE A 151 13.17 1.17 -10.87
N PHE A 152 11.87 0.88 -10.95
CA PHE A 152 11.29 -0.38 -10.48
C PHE A 152 11.17 -1.46 -11.56
N LEU A 153 11.76 -1.24 -12.74
CA LEU A 153 11.71 -2.15 -13.89
C LEU A 153 10.28 -2.55 -14.28
N VAL A 154 9.33 -1.62 -14.14
CA VAL A 154 7.92 -1.81 -14.47
C VAL A 154 7.72 -1.59 -15.96
N LYS A 155 7.23 -2.63 -16.65
CA LYS A 155 6.75 -2.51 -18.03
C LYS A 155 5.23 -2.47 -18.05
N ARG A 156 4.65 -1.31 -18.37
CA ARG A 156 3.20 -1.15 -18.53
C ARG A 156 2.74 -1.73 -19.86
N SER A 157 1.73 -2.59 -19.82
CA SER A 157 1.07 -3.14 -21.01
C SER A 157 -0.36 -3.55 -20.68
N SER A 158 -1.22 -3.68 -21.68
CA SER A 158 -2.56 -4.24 -21.55
C SER A 158 -2.47 -5.75 -21.38
N GLN A 159 -2.14 -6.22 -20.18
CA GLN A 159 -2.24 -7.63 -19.82
C GLN A 159 -3.61 -7.91 -19.19
N PRO A 160 -4.16 -9.12 -19.37
CA PRO A 160 -5.29 -9.56 -18.57
C PRO A 160 -4.97 -9.47 -17.07
N GLU A 161 -5.98 -9.24 -16.23
CA GLU A 161 -5.80 -9.11 -14.77
C GLU A 161 -5.31 -10.42 -14.12
N TYR A 162 -5.61 -11.57 -14.72
CA TYR A 162 -5.30 -12.89 -14.15
C TYR A 162 -3.80 -13.18 -14.00
N PRO A 163 -2.94 -13.02 -15.03
CA PRO A 163 -1.48 -13.09 -14.86
C PRO A 163 -0.94 -12.15 -13.78
N LEU A 164 -1.51 -10.95 -13.65
CA LEU A 164 -1.11 -9.98 -12.63
C LEU A 164 -1.46 -10.48 -11.23
N PHE A 165 -2.65 -11.05 -11.06
CA PHE A 165 -3.08 -11.65 -9.80
C PHE A 165 -2.21 -12.85 -9.40
N LEU A 166 -1.89 -13.75 -10.34
CA LEU A 166 -0.99 -14.88 -10.06
C LEU A 166 0.39 -14.40 -9.61
N SER A 167 0.97 -13.44 -10.33
CA SER A 167 2.26 -12.86 -9.98
C SER A 167 2.23 -12.20 -8.59
N LEU A 168 1.15 -11.51 -8.24
CA LEU A 168 0.96 -10.95 -6.90
C LEU A 168 0.87 -12.04 -5.84
N SER A 169 0.07 -13.08 -6.10
CA SER A 169 -0.13 -14.21 -5.18
C SER A 169 1.18 -14.92 -4.87
N ASP A 170 2.02 -15.17 -5.88
CA ASP A 170 3.31 -15.83 -5.69
C ASP A 170 4.29 -14.95 -4.91
N ARG A 171 4.28 -13.62 -5.15
CA ARG A 171 5.08 -12.67 -4.35
C ARG A 171 4.62 -12.64 -2.90
N ILE A 172 3.31 -12.62 -2.65
CA ILE A 172 2.78 -12.65 -1.28
C ILE A 172 3.18 -13.94 -0.57
N LYS A 173 3.07 -15.11 -1.23
CA LYS A 173 3.53 -16.39 -0.67
C LYS A 173 5.01 -16.35 -0.31
N ALA A 174 5.86 -15.80 -1.19
CA ALA A 174 7.29 -15.66 -0.92
C ALA A 174 7.56 -14.75 0.28
N ILE A 175 6.85 -13.62 0.39
CA ILE A 175 6.98 -12.70 1.53
C ILE A 175 6.50 -13.36 2.83
N ILE A 176 5.38 -14.09 2.79
CA ILE A 176 4.88 -14.83 3.95
C ILE A 176 5.93 -15.85 4.42
N LEU A 177 6.50 -16.63 3.49
CA LEU A 177 7.54 -17.60 3.80
C LEU A 177 8.77 -16.93 4.44
N ASP A 178 9.22 -15.83 3.87
CA ASP A 178 10.35 -15.06 4.40
C ASP A 178 10.06 -14.52 5.80
N LEU A 179 8.88 -13.94 6.02
CA LEU A 179 8.44 -13.45 7.33
C LEU A 179 8.30 -14.58 8.37
N THR A 180 7.89 -15.78 7.96
CA THR A 180 7.86 -16.95 8.85
C THR A 180 9.25 -17.40 9.27
N LEU A 181 10.25 -17.29 8.40
CA LEU A 181 11.62 -17.72 8.68
C LEU A 181 12.44 -16.64 9.42
N ASN A 182 12.28 -15.38 9.05
CA ASN A 182 13.15 -14.27 9.46
C ASN A 182 12.45 -13.22 10.33
N GLY A 183 11.12 -13.24 10.40
CA GLY A 183 10.33 -12.17 11.00
C GLY A 183 10.38 -10.87 10.18
N LEU A 184 9.61 -9.87 10.62
CA LEU A 184 9.56 -8.55 9.95
C LEU A 184 10.79 -7.68 10.25
N HIS A 185 11.45 -7.96 11.39
CA HIS A 185 12.64 -7.28 11.87
C HIS A 185 13.62 -8.32 12.42
N PRO A 186 14.35 -9.05 11.56
CA PRO A 186 15.48 -9.84 12.04
C PRO A 186 16.43 -8.89 12.79
N GLU A 187 17.10 -9.37 13.84
CA GLU A 187 17.87 -8.58 14.80
C GLU A 187 18.93 -7.64 14.18
N ILE A 188 18.52 -6.48 13.67
CA ILE A 188 19.40 -5.37 13.34
C ILE A 188 19.56 -4.57 14.63
N LEU A 189 20.51 -5.02 15.44
CA LEU A 189 20.95 -4.39 16.67
C LEU A 189 21.87 -3.20 16.33
N SER A 190 21.41 -1.96 16.46
CA SER A 190 22.31 -0.86 16.86
C SER A 190 21.63 0.42 17.34
N ASP A 191 20.39 0.74 16.93
CA ASP A 191 19.86 2.10 17.14
C ASP A 191 18.72 2.16 18.15
N ALA A 192 18.90 2.96 19.22
CA ALA A 192 17.91 3.11 20.29
C ALA A 192 16.54 3.66 19.82
N ASP A 193 16.53 4.44 18.73
CA ASP A 193 15.29 4.96 18.09
C ASP A 193 14.51 3.85 17.35
N ASP A 194 15.17 2.79 16.89
CA ASP A 194 14.52 1.64 16.24
C ASP A 194 13.74 0.78 17.26
N SER A 195 14.17 0.76 18.52
CA SER A 195 13.53 -0.05 19.59
C SER A 195 12.10 0.40 19.91
N GLN A 196 11.84 1.71 20.03
CA GLN A 196 10.50 2.22 20.35
C GLN A 196 9.50 2.03 19.20
N TRP A 197 9.94 2.23 17.96
CA TRP A 197 9.11 1.95 16.79
C TRP A 197 8.80 0.46 16.68
N ARG A 198 9.79 -0.41 16.92
CA ARG A 198 9.63 -1.86 16.91
C ARG A 198 8.67 -2.36 17.98
N GLU A 199 8.76 -1.89 19.23
CA GLU A 199 7.81 -2.24 20.29
C GLU A 199 6.37 -1.89 19.91
N LYS A 200 6.18 -0.73 19.29
CA LYS A 200 4.86 -0.31 18.79
C LYS A 200 4.35 -1.25 17.69
N GLN A 201 5.19 -1.70 16.77
CA GLN A 201 4.77 -2.67 15.75
C GLN A 201 4.51 -4.06 16.34
N ILE A 202 5.34 -4.53 17.26
CA ILE A 202 5.12 -5.81 17.96
C ILE A 202 3.79 -5.78 18.72
N SER A 203 3.47 -4.69 19.41
CA SER A 203 2.17 -4.53 20.10
C SER A 203 0.99 -4.54 19.14
N LYS A 204 1.17 -4.07 17.91
CA LYS A 204 0.13 -4.03 16.88
C LYS A 204 -0.20 -5.42 16.32
N TYR A 205 0.77 -6.33 16.30
CA TYR A 205 0.62 -7.69 15.77
C TYR A 205 0.26 -8.73 16.84
N GLN A 206 -0.25 -8.31 18.01
CA GLN A 206 -0.65 -9.22 19.08
C GLN A 206 -1.89 -10.05 18.71
N GLU A 207 -2.84 -9.46 17.98
CA GLU A 207 -4.09 -10.13 17.59
C GLU A 207 -4.02 -10.77 16.19
N GLU A 208 -3.20 -10.21 15.30
CA GLU A 208 -3.09 -10.64 13.92
C GLU A 208 -1.66 -10.45 13.42
N THR A 209 -1.03 -11.50 12.88
CA THR A 209 0.35 -11.41 12.40
C THR A 209 0.44 -10.70 11.03
N PRO A 210 1.61 -10.17 10.63
CA PRO A 210 1.83 -9.67 9.27
C PRO A 210 1.45 -10.70 8.19
N GLN A 211 1.75 -11.97 8.44
CA GLN A 211 1.43 -13.09 7.55
C GLN A 211 -0.08 -13.29 7.41
N ASP A 212 -0.81 -13.23 8.51
CA ASP A 212 -2.28 -13.35 8.51
C ASP A 212 -2.91 -12.22 7.71
N ILE A 213 -2.45 -10.98 7.89
CA ILE A 213 -2.93 -9.82 7.12
C ILE A 213 -2.69 -10.05 5.63
N LEU A 214 -1.46 -10.40 5.23
CA LEU A 214 -1.13 -10.63 3.82
C LEU A 214 -1.97 -11.77 3.21
N PHE A 215 -2.15 -12.86 3.96
CA PHE A 215 -2.97 -13.99 3.54
C PHE A 215 -4.44 -13.59 3.36
N LYS A 216 -5.02 -12.86 4.32
CA LYS A 216 -6.40 -12.38 4.23
C LYS A 216 -6.59 -11.35 3.12
N THR A 217 -5.62 -10.48 2.88
CA THR A 217 -5.65 -9.54 1.75
C THR A 217 -5.64 -10.28 0.42
N ALA A 218 -4.71 -11.23 0.23
CA ALA A 218 -4.63 -12.03 -1.00
C ALA A 218 -5.91 -12.84 -1.25
N THR A 219 -6.43 -13.47 -0.19
CA THR A 219 -7.65 -14.25 -0.22
C THR A 219 -8.85 -13.38 -0.58
N ALA A 220 -9.01 -12.22 0.07
CA ALA A 220 -10.10 -11.30 -0.24
C ALA A 220 -10.05 -10.81 -1.69
N LEU A 221 -8.85 -10.51 -2.20
CA LEU A 221 -8.66 -10.11 -3.59
C LEU A 221 -9.00 -11.24 -4.57
N TYR A 222 -8.60 -12.48 -4.25
CA TYR A 222 -9.01 -13.65 -5.03
C TYR A 222 -10.52 -13.77 -5.11
N PHE A 223 -11.20 -13.71 -3.97
CA PHE A 223 -12.66 -13.87 -3.95
C PHE A 223 -13.36 -12.74 -4.69
N ALA A 224 -12.88 -11.50 -4.57
CA ALA A 224 -13.46 -10.35 -5.26
C ALA A 224 -13.33 -10.44 -6.79
N LYS A 225 -12.26 -11.07 -7.30
CA LYS A 225 -11.99 -11.14 -8.75
C LYS A 225 -12.47 -12.42 -9.41
N TYR A 226 -12.52 -13.55 -8.69
CA TYR A 226 -12.68 -14.87 -9.31
C TYR A 226 -13.86 -15.70 -8.80
N SER A 227 -14.50 -15.34 -7.69
CA SER A 227 -15.68 -16.09 -7.22
C SER A 227 -16.93 -15.85 -8.06
N ALA A 228 -16.98 -14.71 -8.75
CA ALA A 228 -18.07 -14.40 -9.68
C ALA A 228 -18.03 -15.28 -10.95
N GLN A 229 -16.94 -16.02 -11.19
CA GLN A 229 -16.77 -16.92 -12.35
C GLN A 229 -17.15 -18.38 -12.04
N LEU A 230 -17.54 -18.71 -10.80
CA LEU A 230 -17.93 -20.05 -10.38
C LEU A 230 -19.46 -20.25 -10.32
N ILE A 231 -20.21 -19.57 -11.19
CA ILE A 231 -21.60 -19.99 -11.46
C ILE A 231 -21.49 -21.31 -12.24
N PRO A 232 -22.04 -22.42 -11.74
CA PRO A 232 -22.07 -23.66 -12.50
C PRO A 232 -22.82 -23.41 -13.81
N ILE A 233 -22.26 -23.89 -14.92
CA ILE A 233 -23.04 -24.09 -16.13
C ILE A 233 -24.11 -25.12 -15.76
N GLU A 234 -25.35 -24.68 -15.56
CA GLU A 234 -26.50 -25.57 -15.50
C GLU A 234 -26.59 -26.26 -16.87
N ASN A 235 -26.35 -27.58 -16.87
CA ASN A 235 -26.63 -28.47 -18.00
C ASN A 235 -28.12 -28.82 -18.03
#